data_AF-A0A644ZVP8-F1
#
_entry.id   AF-A0A644ZVP8-F1
#
_cell.length_a   1.000
_cell.length_b   1.000
_cell.length_c   1.000
_cell.angle_alpha   90.00
_cell.angle_beta   90.00
_cell.angle_gamma   90.00
#
_symmetry.space_group_name_H-M   'P 1'
#
loop_
_entity.id
_entity.type
_entity.pdbx_description
1 polymer ?
#
loop_
_entity_poly.entity_id
_entity_poly.type
_entity_poly.pdbx_seq_one_letter_code
_entity_poly.pdbx_strand_id
1 'polypeptide(L)'
;MTDYRLDRLLAQAAQMTRTQARGAIFLGRVTVDGKPCNRPEQKVSQEAVLTLDGGPLCWQKYVYLMLHKPQGVVSAARDAHDVTVADLVKAEYPRRTLFPAGRLDKDSTGFVLLTDDGHWRKIYLPCAAIR
;
A
#
# COMPACT_ATOMS: atom_id res chain seq x y z
N MET A 1 2.28 -14.52 15.01
CA MET A 1 1.16 -14.24 14.09
C MET A 1 0.70 -12.81 14.33
N THR A 2 0.73 -11.96 13.31
CA THR A 2 0.33 -10.55 13.43
C THR A 2 -1.14 -10.43 13.04
N ASP A 3 -1.99 -10.19 14.02
CA ASP A 3 -3.43 -10.01 13.77
C ASP A 3 -3.75 -8.54 13.49
N TYR A 4 -4.59 -8.31 12.48
CA TYR A 4 -5.09 -7.00 12.10
C TYR A 4 -6.57 -6.87 12.43
N ARG A 5 -7.03 -5.65 12.78
CA ARG A 5 -8.47 -5.40 12.88
C ARG A 5 -9.12 -5.48 11.51
N LEU A 6 -10.25 -6.16 11.41
CA LEU A 6 -10.99 -6.36 10.17
C LEU A 6 -11.34 -5.03 9.48
N ASP A 7 -11.80 -4.02 10.23
CA ASP A 7 -12.15 -2.71 9.66
C ASP A 7 -10.97 -2.00 8.98
N ARG A 8 -9.77 -2.13 9.55
CA ARG A 8 -8.53 -1.61 8.98
C ARG A 8 -8.10 -2.44 7.77
N LEU A 9 -8.15 -3.76 7.90
CA LEU A 9 -7.74 -4.70 6.85
C LEU A 9 -8.62 -4.52 5.60
N LEU A 10 -9.94 -4.49 5.78
CA LEU A 10 -10.92 -4.30 4.72
C LEU A 10 -10.79 -2.93 4.05
N ALA A 11 -10.60 -1.87 4.82
CA ALA A 11 -10.40 -0.52 4.27
C ALA A 11 -9.18 -0.47 3.33
N GLN A 12 -8.09 -1.15 3.70
CA GLN A 12 -6.88 -1.23 2.89
C GLN A 12 -7.08 -2.13 1.66
N ALA A 13 -7.65 -3.32 1.85
CA ALA A 13 -7.85 -4.30 0.79
C ALA A 13 -8.80 -3.81 -0.29
N ALA A 14 -9.92 -3.20 0.09
CA ALA A 14 -10.94 -2.71 -0.82
C ALA A 14 -10.76 -1.23 -1.22
N GLN A 15 -9.62 -0.62 -0.89
CA GLN A 15 -9.32 0.79 -1.17
C GLN A 15 -10.50 1.72 -0.82
N MET A 16 -10.98 1.63 0.43
CA MET A 16 -12.09 2.43 0.94
C MET A 16 -11.75 3.08 2.30
N THR A 17 -12.58 4.01 2.76
CA THR A 17 -12.42 4.60 4.10
C THR A 17 -12.77 3.58 5.19
N ARG A 18 -12.25 3.78 6.42
CA ARG A 18 -12.63 2.94 7.56
C ARG A 18 -14.13 3.00 7.86
N THR A 19 -14.78 4.13 7.65
CA THR A 19 -16.23 4.27 7.83
C THR A 19 -17.01 3.42 6.82
N GLN A 20 -16.61 3.44 5.55
CA GLN A 20 -17.20 2.57 4.51
C GLN A 20 -16.99 1.09 4.82
N ALA A 21 -15.78 0.71 5.27
CA ALA A 21 -15.47 -0.66 5.66
C ALA A 21 -16.37 -1.14 6.80
N ARG A 22 -16.55 -0.32 7.86
CA ARG A 22 -17.47 -0.64 8.96
C ARG A 22 -18.91 -0.80 8.47
N GLY A 23 -19.37 0.08 7.59
CA GLY A 23 -20.69 -0.03 6.95
C GLY A 23 -20.87 -1.35 6.21
N ALA A 24 -19.91 -1.76 5.38
CA ALA A 24 -19.96 -3.03 4.66
C ALA A 24 -20.00 -4.26 5.60
N ILE A 25 -19.22 -4.21 6.69
CA ILE A 25 -19.21 -5.27 7.72
C ILE A 25 -20.56 -5.37 8.42
N PHE A 26 -21.15 -4.24 8.86
CA PHE A 26 -22.44 -4.25 9.52
C PHE A 26 -23.59 -4.70 8.61
N LEU A 27 -23.48 -4.42 7.31
CA LEU A 27 -24.43 -4.90 6.30
C LEU A 27 -24.25 -6.38 5.93
N GLY A 28 -23.30 -7.10 6.55
CA GLY A 28 -23.06 -8.53 6.29
C GLY A 28 -22.47 -8.82 4.91
N ARG A 29 -21.90 -7.80 4.24
CA ARG A 29 -21.31 -7.93 2.89
C ARG A 29 -19.92 -8.57 2.88
N VAL A 30 -19.38 -8.86 4.07
CA VAL A 30 -17.99 -9.27 4.27
C VAL A 30 -17.95 -10.67 4.86
N THR A 31 -17.12 -11.53 4.28
CA THR A 31 -16.76 -12.82 4.88
C THR A 31 -15.27 -12.90 5.16
N VAL A 32 -14.93 -13.64 6.21
CA VAL A 32 -13.56 -14.00 6.59
C VAL A 32 -13.48 -15.52 6.55
N ASP A 33 -12.65 -16.07 5.68
CA ASP A 33 -12.52 -17.51 5.45
C ASP A 33 -13.88 -18.19 5.17
N GLY A 34 -14.72 -17.50 4.36
CA GLY A 34 -16.06 -17.96 3.99
C GLY A 34 -17.14 -17.80 5.06
N LYS A 35 -16.81 -17.28 6.25
CA LYS A 35 -17.77 -17.04 7.33
C LYS A 35 -18.20 -15.58 7.37
N PRO A 36 -19.51 -15.26 7.38
CA PRO A 36 -19.99 -13.89 7.52
C PRO A 36 -19.46 -13.25 8.81
N CYS A 37 -19.01 -12.00 8.72
CA CYS A 37 -18.53 -11.24 9.87
C CYS A 37 -19.27 -9.90 9.98
N ASN A 38 -19.70 -9.57 11.20
CA ASN A 38 -20.40 -8.32 11.53
C ASN A 38 -19.70 -7.51 12.64
N ARG A 39 -18.48 -7.89 13.03
CA ARG A 39 -17.68 -7.25 14.10
C ARG A 39 -16.45 -6.55 13.53
N PRO A 40 -16.49 -5.23 13.30
CA PRO A 40 -15.39 -4.54 12.63
C PRO A 40 -14.06 -4.54 13.40
N GLU A 41 -14.12 -4.65 14.71
CA GLU A 41 -12.97 -4.75 15.62
C GLU A 41 -12.38 -6.17 15.74
N GLN A 42 -13.00 -7.18 15.11
CA GLN A 42 -12.47 -8.54 15.09
C GLN A 42 -11.02 -8.55 14.59
N LYS A 43 -10.17 -9.28 15.31
CA LYS A 43 -8.80 -9.56 14.89
C LYS A 43 -8.81 -10.68 13.87
N VAL A 44 -8.13 -10.46 12.75
CA VAL A 44 -8.07 -11.35 11.60
C VAL A 44 -6.61 -11.57 11.24
N SER A 45 -6.26 -12.83 10.93
CA SER A 45 -4.92 -13.20 10.49
C SER A 45 -4.55 -12.47 9.22
N GLN A 46 -3.25 -12.26 9.01
CA GLN A 46 -2.74 -11.70 7.76
C GLN A 46 -3.11 -12.58 6.54
N GLU A 47 -3.20 -13.89 6.76
CA GLU A 47 -3.40 -14.91 5.73
C GLU A 47 -4.87 -15.20 5.45
N ALA A 48 -5.79 -14.57 6.21
CA ALA A 48 -7.22 -14.82 6.06
C ALA A 48 -7.73 -14.38 4.69
N VAL A 49 -8.63 -15.16 4.13
CA VAL A 49 -9.29 -14.84 2.86
C VAL A 49 -10.47 -13.93 3.16
N LEU A 50 -10.34 -12.66 2.79
CA LEU A 50 -11.44 -11.70 2.84
C LEU A 50 -12.23 -11.73 1.54
N THR A 51 -13.55 -11.69 1.63
CA THR A 51 -14.41 -11.41 0.48
C THR A 51 -15.33 -10.24 0.77
N LEU A 52 -15.60 -9.42 -0.25
CA LEU A 52 -16.62 -8.38 -0.22
C LEU A 52 -17.61 -8.66 -1.35
N ASP A 53 -18.90 -8.79 -1.03
CA ASP A 53 -19.97 -9.15 -1.97
C ASP A 53 -19.67 -10.44 -2.76
N GLY A 54 -19.02 -11.41 -2.12
CA GLY A 54 -18.61 -12.69 -2.73
C GLY A 54 -17.33 -12.61 -3.58
N GLY A 55 -16.80 -11.42 -3.88
CA GLY A 55 -15.52 -11.24 -4.56
C GLY A 55 -14.34 -11.32 -3.59
N PRO A 56 -13.29 -12.11 -3.87
CA PRO A 56 -12.11 -12.16 -3.02
C PRO A 56 -11.35 -10.82 -3.08
N LEU A 57 -10.89 -10.36 -1.92
CA LEU A 57 -10.05 -9.18 -1.81
C LEU A 57 -8.60 -9.62 -1.69
N CYS A 58 -7.80 -9.34 -2.72
CA CYS A 58 -6.36 -9.46 -2.64
C CYS A 58 -5.80 -8.26 -1.88
N TRP A 59 -5.02 -8.52 -0.85
CA TRP A 59 -4.39 -7.46 -0.08
C TRP A 59 -2.92 -7.81 0.17
N GLN A 60 -2.10 -6.77 0.17
CA GLN A 60 -0.67 -6.88 0.46
C GLN A 60 -0.34 -5.85 1.53
N LYS A 61 0.41 -6.28 2.55
CA LYS A 61 0.83 -5.39 3.65
C LYS A 61 1.60 -4.20 3.11
N TYR A 62 2.57 -4.47 2.24
CA TYR A 62 3.36 -3.47 1.54
C TYR A 62 3.28 -3.69 0.04
N VAL A 63 3.49 -2.61 -0.70
CA VAL A 63 3.64 -2.64 -2.16
C VAL A 63 5.10 -2.33 -2.48
N TYR A 64 5.68 -3.04 -3.46
CA TYR A 64 7.01 -2.76 -3.99
C TYR A 64 6.89 -2.67 -5.50
N LEU A 65 7.12 -1.49 -6.08
CA LEU A 65 7.03 -1.26 -7.52
C LEU A 65 8.40 -0.95 -8.09
N MET A 66 8.71 -1.62 -9.19
CA MET A 66 9.82 -1.28 -10.06
C MET A 66 9.35 -0.25 -11.07
N LEU A 67 9.81 0.99 -10.94
CA LEU A 67 9.47 2.07 -11.86
C LEU A 67 10.71 2.49 -12.65
N HIS A 68 10.58 2.54 -13.98
CA HIS A 68 11.55 3.25 -14.82
C HIS A 68 11.15 4.72 -14.87
N LYS A 69 11.82 5.54 -14.04
CA LYS A 69 11.58 6.98 -13.94
C LYS A 69 11.96 7.67 -15.25
N PRO A 70 11.04 8.42 -15.89
CA PRO A 70 11.37 9.26 -17.03
C PRO A 70 12.10 10.54 -16.61
N GLN A 71 12.69 11.22 -17.59
CA GLN A 71 13.34 12.51 -17.39
C GLN A 71 12.31 13.59 -16.99
N GLY A 72 12.72 14.56 -16.18
CA GLY A 72 11.87 15.69 -15.77
C GLY A 72 10.95 15.41 -14.58
N VAL A 73 10.83 14.16 -14.13
CA VAL A 73 10.07 13.76 -12.94
C VAL A 73 10.96 13.83 -11.70
N VAL A 74 10.39 14.17 -10.54
CA VAL A 74 11.13 14.23 -9.27
C VAL A 74 11.00 12.92 -8.48
N SER A 75 12.10 12.43 -7.94
CA SER A 75 12.14 11.29 -7.00
C SER A 75 11.65 11.70 -5.61
N ALA A 76 10.35 11.99 -5.47
CA ALA A 76 9.69 12.32 -4.21
C ALA A 76 8.31 11.65 -4.09
N ALA A 77 7.73 11.67 -2.89
CA ALA A 77 6.36 11.22 -2.64
C ALA A 77 5.31 12.32 -2.91
N ARG A 78 5.74 13.59 -2.80
CA ARG A 78 4.95 14.79 -3.04
C ARG A 78 5.90 15.91 -3.42
N ASP A 79 5.47 16.77 -4.34
CA ASP A 79 6.12 18.02 -4.69
C ASP A 79 5.04 19.07 -5.00
N ALA A 80 5.35 20.35 -4.84
CA ALA A 80 4.40 21.45 -5.05
C ALA A 80 4.32 21.91 -6.51
N HIS A 81 5.39 21.70 -7.29
CA HIS A 81 5.54 22.25 -8.63
C HIS A 81 5.73 21.16 -9.68
N ASP A 82 6.48 20.11 -9.34
CA ASP A 82 6.89 19.09 -10.28
C ASP A 82 6.07 17.79 -10.15
N VAL A 83 5.95 17.06 -11.26
CA VAL A 83 5.41 15.69 -11.25
C VAL A 83 6.40 14.78 -10.52
N THR A 84 5.88 13.99 -9.58
CA THR A 84 6.70 13.03 -8.83
C THR A 84 6.53 11.61 -9.33
N VAL A 85 7.49 10.75 -9.01
CA VAL A 85 7.40 9.30 -9.24
C VAL A 85 6.16 8.67 -8.58
N ALA A 86 5.65 9.23 -7.48
CA ALA A 86 4.43 8.77 -6.84
C ALA A 86 3.16 9.18 -7.62
N ASP A 87 3.19 10.32 -8.30
CA ASP A 87 2.07 10.76 -9.14
C ASP A 87 1.87 9.84 -10.35
N LEU A 88 2.95 9.27 -10.88
CA LEU A 88 2.92 8.35 -12.03
C LEU A 88 2.14 7.05 -11.77
N VAL A 89 1.97 6.64 -10.51
CA VAL A 89 1.31 5.38 -10.10
C VAL A 89 0.07 5.61 -9.25
N LYS A 90 -0.37 6.87 -9.13
CA LYS A 90 -1.43 7.26 -8.20
C LYS A 90 -2.80 6.74 -8.62
N ALA A 91 -3.03 6.56 -9.92
CA ALA A 91 -4.29 6.06 -10.46
C ALA A 91 -4.53 4.60 -10.05
N GLU A 92 -3.47 3.77 -10.08
CA GLU A 92 -3.52 2.37 -9.68
C GLU A 92 -3.54 2.19 -8.15
N TYR A 93 -2.93 3.13 -7.41
CA TYR A 93 -2.78 3.05 -5.95
C TYR A 93 -3.30 4.29 -5.19
N PRO A 94 -4.56 4.70 -5.38
CA PRO A 94 -5.07 6.02 -4.97
C PRO A 94 -5.11 6.24 -3.45
N ARG A 95 -5.15 5.17 -2.64
CA ARG A 95 -5.13 5.28 -1.17
C ARG A 95 -3.82 4.82 -0.52
N ARG A 96 -2.79 4.52 -1.32
CA ARG A 96 -1.46 4.18 -0.82
C ARG A 96 -0.59 5.43 -0.82
N THR A 97 0.16 5.63 0.25
CA THR A 97 1.18 6.70 0.32
C THR A 97 2.53 6.09 -0.05
N LEU A 98 2.76 5.90 -1.35
CA LEU A 98 4.02 5.36 -1.86
C LEU A 98 5.11 6.45 -1.82
N PHE A 99 6.34 6.01 -1.60
CA PHE A 99 7.52 6.87 -1.63
C PHE A 99 8.68 6.15 -2.31
N PRO A 100 9.62 6.90 -2.94
CA PRO A 100 10.82 6.32 -3.51
C PRO A 100 11.80 5.90 -2.42
N ALA A 101 12.30 4.69 -2.57
CA ALA A 101 13.35 4.12 -1.76
C ALA A 101 14.67 4.30 -2.52
N GLY A 102 15.34 5.43 -2.26
CA GLY A 102 16.43 5.95 -3.08
C GLY A 102 16.01 7.20 -3.88
N ARG A 103 16.98 7.85 -4.54
CA ARG A 103 16.74 9.08 -5.29
C ARG A 103 17.54 9.08 -6.59
N LEU A 104 16.92 9.56 -7.65
CA LEU A 104 17.58 10.00 -8.87
C LEU A 104 17.35 11.50 -9.02
N ASP A 105 18.29 12.18 -9.65
CA ASP A 105 18.11 13.58 -10.01
C ASP A 105 16.97 13.74 -11.01
N LYS A 106 16.41 14.96 -11.09
CA LYS A 106 15.25 15.26 -11.95
C LYS A 106 15.53 14.90 -13.41
N ASP A 107 16.73 15.21 -13.88
CA ASP A 107 17.16 15.01 -15.26
C ASP A 107 17.65 13.58 -15.54
N SER A 108 17.79 12.75 -14.50
CA SER A 108 18.21 11.36 -14.64
C SER A 108 17.01 10.44 -14.92
N THR A 109 17.20 9.50 -15.84
CA THR A 109 16.28 8.38 -16.08
C THR A 109 16.78 7.12 -15.41
N GLY A 110 15.89 6.19 -15.06
CA GLY A 110 16.32 4.87 -14.61
C GLY A 110 15.44 4.25 -13.54
N PHE A 111 15.97 3.21 -12.89
CA PHE A 111 15.25 2.44 -11.89
C PHE A 111 15.02 3.23 -10.60
N VAL A 112 13.77 3.22 -10.14
CA VAL A 112 13.36 3.71 -8.82
C VAL A 112 12.45 2.64 -8.20
N LEU A 113 12.76 2.24 -6.97
CA LEU A 113 11.88 1.41 -6.16
C LEU A 113 10.86 2.32 -5.45
N LEU A 114 9.56 2.08 -5.66
CA LEU A 114 8.49 2.73 -4.89
C LEU A 114 7.88 1.75 -3.90
N THR A 115 7.67 2.20 -2.66
CA THR A 115 7.03 1.37 -1.63
C THR A 115 6.32 2.20 -0.57
N ASP A 116 5.42 1.59 0.19
CA ASP A 116 4.86 2.11 1.44
C ASP A 116 5.47 1.45 2.70
N ASP A 117 6.49 0.60 2.52
CA ASP A 117 7.25 0.00 3.61
C ASP A 117 8.29 0.96 4.18
N GLY A 118 7.94 1.60 5.30
CA GLY A 118 8.78 2.58 6.01
C GLY A 118 10.21 2.12 6.31
N HIS A 119 10.47 0.82 6.37
CA HIS A 119 11.83 0.29 6.56
C HIS A 119 12.78 0.68 5.42
N TRP A 120 12.25 0.80 4.19
CA TRP A 120 13.02 1.08 2.98
C TRP A 120 13.26 2.58 2.74
N ARG A 121 12.83 3.46 3.65
CA ARG A 121 12.96 4.92 3.45
C ARG A 121 14.42 5.39 3.34
N LYS A 122 15.38 4.61 3.84
CA LYS A 122 16.82 4.84 3.73
C LYS A 122 17.50 3.55 3.27
N ILE A 123 17.52 3.30 1.96
CA ILE A 123 18.37 2.25 1.39
C ILE A 123 19.76 2.84 1.12
N TYR A 124 20.57 2.98 2.16
CA TYR A 124 22.01 3.08 1.97
C TYR A 124 22.62 1.96 2.80
N LEU A 125 23.40 1.10 2.16
CA LEU A 125 24.31 0.24 2.90
C LEU A 125 25.25 1.18 3.66
N PRO A 126 25.38 1.06 4.99
CA PRO A 126 26.53 1.68 5.64
C PRO A 126 27.77 1.10 4.96
N CYS A 127 28.66 1.96 4.48
CA CYS A 127 29.94 1.57 3.89
C CYS A 127 30.77 0.62 4.79
N ALA A 128 30.40 0.49 6.06
CA ALA A 128 31.01 -0.39 7.06
C ALA A 128 30.58 -1.87 7.00
N ALA A 129 29.63 -2.28 6.14
CA ALA A 129 29.11 -3.65 6.08
C ALA A 129 29.80 -4.55 5.02
N ILE A 130 30.82 -4.04 4.32
CA ILE A 130 31.71 -4.84 3.48
C ILE A 130 33.03 -5.02 4.25
N ARG A 131 33.07 -6.01 5.14
CA ARG A 131 34.30 -6.62 5.66
C ARG A 131 34.09 -8.12 5.73
#